data_AF-A0A7S2KWV5-F1
#
_entry.id   AF-A0A7S2KWV5-F1
#
_cell.length_a   1.000
_cell.length_b   1.000
_cell.length_c   1.000
_cell.angle_alpha   90.00
_cell.angle_beta   90.00
_cell.angle_gamma   90.00
#
_symmetry.space_group_name_H-M   'P 1'
#
loop_
_entity.id
_entity.type
_entity.pdbx_description
1 polymer ?
#
loop_
_entity_poly.entity_id
_entity_poly.type
_entity_poly.pdbx_seq_one_letter_code
_entity_poly.pdbx_strand_id
1 'polypeptide(L)'
;LPTLFVCSPGGLYQGSVGFQCTAVACQYSFPDGVGVGHNCAGVAYGGTCTSTCTSGYGYAAGSGPQTHSCDVDKVVTGTSPTCEAQACSTAAFGAAFAASSCAGKTTGQSCLVGCADGWSLQGLAQVFECQ
;
A
#
# COMPACT_ATOMS: atom_id res chain seq x y z
N LEU A 1 30.55 -3.70 -31.20
CA LEU A 1 30.33 -4.25 -32.57
C LEU A 1 28.90 -4.74 -32.65
N PRO A 2 28.04 -4.23 -33.55
CA PRO A 2 26.67 -4.73 -33.68
C PRO A 2 26.69 -6.16 -34.23
N THR A 3 25.84 -7.03 -33.68
CA THR A 3 25.64 -8.40 -34.18
C THR A 3 24.91 -8.37 -35.53
N LEU A 4 25.60 -8.78 -36.60
CA LEU A 4 25.03 -8.89 -37.93
C LEU A 4 24.25 -10.21 -38.07
N PHE A 5 22.94 -10.14 -38.22
CA PHE A 5 22.12 -11.30 -38.55
C PHE A 5 22.19 -11.57 -40.05
N VAL A 6 22.54 -12.79 -40.45
CA VAL A 6 22.60 -13.19 -41.86
C VAL A 6 21.29 -13.89 -42.21
N CYS A 7 20.62 -13.40 -43.27
CA CYS A 7 19.43 -14.03 -43.80
C CYS A 7 19.83 -15.19 -44.73
N SER A 8 19.37 -16.41 -44.41
CA SER A 8 19.52 -17.61 -45.25
C SER A 8 18.14 -18.21 -45.55
N PRO A 9 17.98 -19.07 -46.58
CA PRO A 9 16.70 -19.72 -46.84
C PRO A 9 16.27 -20.55 -45.61
N GLY A 10 15.21 -20.12 -44.93
CA GLY A 10 14.69 -20.78 -43.71
C GLY A 10 14.82 -19.98 -42.41
N GLY A 11 15.49 -18.82 -42.40
CA GLY A 11 15.49 -17.92 -41.23
C GLY A 11 16.74 -17.08 -41.05
N LEU A 12 16.74 -16.27 -39.98
CA LEU A 12 17.91 -15.54 -39.50
C LEU A 12 18.77 -16.48 -38.66
N TYR A 13 20.00 -16.72 -39.09
CA TYR A 13 20.96 -17.53 -38.32
C TYR A 13 22.05 -16.62 -37.75
N GLN A 14 22.30 -16.74 -36.45
CA GLN A 14 23.38 -16.07 -35.73
C GLN A 14 23.93 -17.08 -34.70
N GLY A 15 25.24 -17.01 -34.44
CA GLY A 15 25.82 -17.64 -33.25
C GLY A 15 25.32 -16.99 -31.95
N SER A 16 25.99 -17.21 -30.83
CA SER A 16 25.61 -16.63 -29.53
C SER A 16 25.50 -15.10 -29.57
N VAL A 17 24.34 -14.57 -29.16
CA VAL A 17 24.13 -13.13 -28.98
C VAL A 17 24.95 -12.61 -27.81
N GLY A 18 25.77 -11.58 -28.04
CA GLY A 18 26.71 -11.02 -27.05
C GLY A 18 26.13 -9.91 -26.15
N PHE A 19 24.81 -9.68 -26.18
CA PHE A 19 24.12 -8.71 -25.33
C PHE A 19 22.98 -9.37 -24.58
N GLN A 20 22.58 -8.76 -23.46
CA GLN A 20 21.51 -9.26 -22.60
C GLN A 20 20.39 -8.22 -22.55
N CYS A 21 19.15 -8.69 -22.65
CA CYS A 21 17.96 -7.86 -22.42
C CYS A 21 17.46 -8.13 -21.00
N THR A 22 17.39 -7.09 -20.17
CA THR A 22 16.84 -7.18 -18.81
C THR A 22 15.52 -6.45 -18.73
N ALA A 23 14.56 -7.02 -18.00
CA ALA A 23 13.27 -6.37 -17.75
C ALA A 23 13.46 -5.06 -16.97
N VAL A 24 12.69 -4.03 -17.34
CA VAL A 24 12.74 -2.71 -16.71
C VAL A 24 11.67 -2.64 -15.62
N ALA A 25 12.01 -2.04 -14.47
CA ALA A 25 11.08 -1.82 -13.36
C ALA A 25 9.96 -0.82 -13.71
N CYS A 26 8.75 -1.10 -13.24
CA CYS A 26 7.66 -0.13 -13.26
C CYS A 26 7.93 1.04 -12.32
N GLN A 27 7.49 2.22 -12.74
CA GLN A 27 7.73 3.51 -12.07
C GLN A 27 6.45 4.34 -11.94
N TYR A 28 5.38 3.98 -12.65
CA TYR A 28 4.18 4.79 -12.77
C TYR A 28 2.93 3.98 -12.41
N SER A 29 1.87 4.72 -12.04
CA SER A 29 0.55 4.17 -11.71
C SER A 29 0.57 3.11 -10.60
N PHE A 30 1.43 3.31 -9.60
CA PHE A 30 1.39 2.44 -8.43
C PHE A 30 0.00 2.49 -7.76
N PRO A 31 -0.48 1.37 -7.19
CA PRO A 31 -1.77 1.33 -6.54
C PRO A 31 -1.87 2.36 -5.42
N ASP A 32 -2.83 3.27 -5.53
CA ASP A 32 -3.08 4.34 -4.56
C ASP A 32 -4.51 4.28 -3.99
N GLY A 33 -4.76 5.14 -3.00
CA GLY A 33 -6.04 5.21 -2.28
C GLY A 33 -5.85 5.36 -0.78
N VAL A 34 -6.86 5.90 -0.08
CA VAL A 34 -6.83 6.02 1.39
C VAL A 34 -6.74 4.64 2.01
N GLY A 35 -5.73 4.41 2.84
CA GLY A 35 -5.50 3.12 3.49
C GLY A 35 -5.01 2.02 2.56
N VAL A 36 -4.60 2.33 1.33
CA VAL A 36 -4.06 1.34 0.37
C VAL A 36 -2.54 1.28 0.49
N GLY A 37 -2.01 0.08 0.68
CA GLY A 37 -0.58 -0.24 0.61
C GLY A 37 -0.31 -1.21 -0.53
N HIS A 38 0.93 -1.22 -1.04
CA HIS A 38 1.32 -2.11 -2.14
C HIS A 38 2.80 -2.52 -2.07
N ASN A 39 3.15 -3.60 -2.79
CA ASN A 39 4.53 -4.06 -2.95
C ASN A 39 5.05 -3.92 -4.39
N CYS A 40 4.41 -3.09 -5.22
CA CYS A 40 4.76 -2.91 -6.63
C CYS A 40 6.10 -2.19 -6.91
N ALA A 41 6.73 -1.58 -5.90
CA ALA A 41 8.00 -0.89 -6.10
C ALA A 41 9.10 -1.88 -6.51
N GLY A 42 9.74 -1.61 -7.66
CA GLY A 42 10.83 -2.45 -8.18
C GLY A 42 10.39 -3.70 -8.94
N VAL A 43 9.08 -3.94 -9.10
CA VAL A 43 8.59 -5.03 -9.96
C VAL A 43 8.88 -4.71 -11.43
N ALA A 44 9.54 -5.65 -12.12
CA ALA A 44 9.95 -5.52 -13.52
C ALA A 44 8.88 -5.99 -14.50
N TYR A 45 8.99 -5.54 -15.76
CA TYR A 45 8.08 -5.89 -16.86
C TYR A 45 7.75 -7.38 -16.89
N GLY A 46 6.44 -7.69 -16.97
CA GLY A 46 5.90 -9.05 -16.92
C GLY A 46 5.78 -9.64 -15.50
N GLY A 47 6.31 -8.95 -14.49
CA GLY A 47 6.11 -9.29 -13.08
C GLY A 47 4.76 -8.83 -12.55
N THR A 48 4.37 -9.41 -11.41
CA THR A 48 3.14 -9.07 -10.71
C THR A 48 3.42 -8.57 -9.30
N CYS A 49 2.49 -7.76 -8.78
CA CYS A 49 2.50 -7.26 -7.42
C CYS A 49 1.09 -7.24 -6.84
N THR A 50 0.98 -6.98 -5.55
CA THR A 50 -0.30 -6.93 -4.84
C THR A 50 -0.46 -5.62 -4.09
N SER A 51 -1.72 -5.24 -3.89
CA SER A 51 -2.11 -4.16 -3.00
C SER A 51 -3.17 -4.63 -2.00
N THR A 52 -3.07 -4.14 -0.78
CA THR A 52 -3.89 -4.52 0.37
C THR A 52 -4.23 -3.29 1.21
N CYS A 53 -5.26 -3.38 2.05
CA CYS A 53 -5.48 -2.34 3.05
C CYS A 53 -4.40 -2.37 4.13
N THR A 54 -3.90 -1.20 4.52
CA THR A 54 -2.90 -1.04 5.58
C THR A 54 -3.52 -1.20 6.96
N SER A 55 -2.69 -1.24 8.00
CA SER A 55 -3.17 -1.20 9.38
C SER A 55 -4.10 0.00 9.60
N GLY A 56 -5.15 -0.20 10.42
CA GLY A 56 -6.21 0.80 10.61
C GLY A 56 -7.29 0.82 9.53
N TYR A 57 -7.10 0.08 8.43
CA TYR A 57 -8.07 0.03 7.33
C TYR A 57 -8.49 -1.41 7.03
N GLY A 58 -9.78 -1.58 6.73
CA GLY A 58 -10.38 -2.85 6.31
C GLY A 58 -10.91 -2.75 4.89
N TYR A 59 -11.13 -3.88 4.22
CA TYR A 59 -11.73 -3.88 2.89
C TYR A 59 -13.19 -3.43 2.96
N ALA A 60 -13.58 -2.52 2.06
CA ALA A 60 -14.99 -2.19 1.86
C ALA A 60 -15.77 -3.43 1.42
N ALA A 61 -17.10 -3.40 1.58
CA ALA A 61 -17.97 -4.50 1.16
C ALA A 61 -17.76 -4.84 -0.33
N GLY A 62 -17.39 -6.09 -0.62
CA GLY A 62 -17.10 -6.55 -1.98
C GLY A 62 -15.69 -6.21 -2.50
N SER A 63 -14.83 -5.61 -1.68
CA SER A 63 -13.42 -5.42 -1.99
C SER A 63 -12.53 -6.51 -1.37
N GLY A 64 -11.27 -6.55 -1.76
CA GLY A 64 -10.29 -7.54 -1.31
C GLY A 64 -8.90 -7.24 -1.88
N PRO A 65 -7.87 -8.04 -1.54
CA PRO A 65 -6.54 -7.89 -2.11
C PRO A 65 -6.60 -7.86 -3.65
N GLN A 66 -5.87 -6.93 -4.26
CA GLN A 66 -5.82 -6.81 -5.73
C GLN A 66 -4.44 -7.19 -6.25
N THR A 67 -4.42 -7.87 -7.40
CA THR A 67 -3.19 -8.21 -8.11
C THR A 67 -3.03 -7.27 -9.30
N HIS A 68 -1.81 -6.80 -9.50
CA HIS A 68 -1.44 -5.88 -10.57
C HIS A 68 -0.28 -6.46 -11.38
N SER A 69 -0.13 -5.98 -12.60
CA SER A 69 0.94 -6.37 -13.51
C SER A 69 1.80 -5.18 -13.88
N CYS A 70 3.12 -5.38 -13.96
CA CYS A 70 4.01 -4.39 -14.54
C CYS A 70 4.03 -4.53 -16.07
N ASP A 71 3.42 -3.57 -16.75
CA ASP A 71 3.22 -3.57 -18.20
C ASP A 71 4.28 -2.71 -18.92
N VAL A 72 4.11 -2.55 -20.23
CA VAL A 72 4.91 -1.65 -21.06
C VAL A 72 4.90 -0.22 -20.51
N ASP A 73 5.89 0.57 -20.93
CA ASP A 73 6.05 1.96 -20.50
C ASP A 73 6.24 2.16 -18.99
N LYS A 74 6.57 1.09 -18.25
CA LYS A 74 6.84 1.10 -16.80
C LYS A 74 5.59 1.43 -15.98
N VAL A 75 4.42 1.03 -16.47
CA VAL A 75 3.12 1.29 -15.84
C VAL A 75 2.63 0.05 -15.11
N VAL A 76 2.21 0.20 -13.85
CA VAL A 76 1.46 -0.85 -13.14
C VAL A 76 -0.01 -0.80 -13.58
N THR A 77 -0.55 -1.93 -14.01
CA THR A 77 -1.94 -2.09 -14.46
C THR A 77 -2.75 -2.93 -13.48
N GLY A 78 -4.00 -2.55 -13.27
CA GLY A 78 -4.92 -3.16 -12.31
C GLY A 78 -5.77 -2.10 -11.62
N THR A 79 -6.58 -2.52 -10.67
CA THR A 79 -7.44 -1.63 -9.86
C THR A 79 -7.03 -1.74 -8.40
N SER A 80 -6.88 -0.62 -7.70
CA SER A 80 -6.64 -0.62 -6.25
C SER A 80 -7.87 -1.15 -5.48
N PRO A 81 -7.68 -1.78 -4.31
CA PRO A 81 -8.76 -2.10 -3.41
C PRO A 81 -9.39 -0.82 -2.86
N THR A 82 -10.65 -0.94 -2.44
CA THR A 82 -11.32 0.11 -1.66
C THR A 82 -11.18 -0.23 -0.19
N CYS A 83 -10.55 0.69 0.56
CA CYS A 83 -10.28 0.53 1.98
C CYS A 83 -11.08 1.53 2.81
N GLU A 84 -11.58 1.08 3.95
CA GLU A 84 -12.40 1.85 4.89
C GLU A 84 -11.74 1.87 6.27
N ALA A 85 -11.68 3.07 6.86
CA ALA A 85 -11.11 3.27 8.19
C ALA A 85 -11.87 2.41 9.23
N GLN A 86 -11.13 1.64 10.01
CA GLN A 86 -11.70 0.77 11.03
C GLN A 86 -11.98 1.54 12.31
N ALA A 87 -12.95 1.04 13.08
CA ALA A 87 -13.29 1.60 14.38
C ALA A 87 -12.15 1.38 15.38
N CYS A 88 -11.86 2.42 16.15
CA CYS A 88 -10.82 2.40 17.17
C CYS A 88 -11.33 1.68 18.41
N SER A 89 -10.54 0.74 18.94
CA SER A 89 -10.84 0.20 20.27
C SER A 89 -10.46 1.23 21.34
N THR A 90 -11.41 1.68 22.15
CA THR A 90 -11.15 2.57 23.30
C THR A 90 -10.50 1.83 24.48
N ALA A 91 -10.33 0.51 24.36
CA ALA A 91 -9.83 -0.38 25.42
C ALA A 91 -8.36 -0.16 25.81
N ALA A 92 -7.62 0.70 25.08
CA ALA A 92 -6.20 0.95 25.34
C ALA A 92 -5.93 1.88 26.54
N PHE A 93 -6.93 2.60 27.04
CA PHE A 93 -6.73 3.57 28.11
C PHE A 93 -7.07 2.96 29.47
N GLY A 94 -6.08 2.92 30.37
CA GLY A 94 -6.28 2.42 31.74
C GLY A 94 -7.29 3.25 32.55
N ALA A 95 -7.71 2.75 33.72
CA ALA A 95 -8.79 3.34 34.53
C ALA A 95 -8.56 4.80 34.99
N ALA A 96 -7.32 5.30 34.93
CA ALA A 96 -6.99 6.70 35.26
C ALA A 96 -7.36 7.69 34.14
N PHE A 97 -7.72 7.21 32.95
CA PHE A 97 -7.92 8.03 31.75
C PHE A 97 -9.38 8.09 31.33
N ALA A 98 -9.84 9.30 30.99
CA ALA A 98 -11.12 9.54 30.34
C ALA A 98 -10.92 9.60 28.82
N ALA A 99 -11.33 8.53 28.13
CA ALA A 99 -11.25 8.40 26.67
C ALA A 99 -12.63 8.35 25.99
N SER A 100 -13.67 8.88 26.65
CA SER A 100 -15.03 8.88 26.11
C SER A 100 -15.14 9.57 24.75
N SER A 101 -14.32 10.59 24.49
CA SER A 101 -14.27 11.29 23.20
C SER A 101 -13.66 10.45 22.06
N CYS A 102 -13.03 9.33 22.39
CA CYS A 102 -12.48 8.36 21.43
C CYS A 102 -13.51 7.30 21.03
N ALA A 103 -14.67 7.23 21.70
CA ALA A 103 -15.71 6.27 21.37
C ALA A 103 -16.26 6.52 19.95
N GLY A 104 -16.31 5.46 19.14
CA GLY A 104 -16.81 5.53 17.77
C GLY A 104 -15.90 6.26 16.78
N LYS A 105 -14.67 6.61 17.18
CA LYS A 105 -13.67 7.14 16.25
C LYS A 105 -13.20 6.04 15.30
N THR A 106 -12.72 6.45 14.13
CA THR A 106 -12.06 5.58 13.14
C THR A 106 -10.63 6.04 12.85
N THR A 107 -9.82 5.19 12.21
CA THR A 107 -8.45 5.53 11.82
C THR A 107 -8.34 6.88 11.10
N GLY A 108 -7.35 7.67 11.49
CA GLY A 108 -7.11 9.05 11.04
C GLY A 108 -7.91 10.11 11.80
N GLN A 109 -8.86 9.72 12.67
CA GLN A 109 -9.59 10.67 13.50
C GLN A 109 -8.90 10.91 14.84
N SER A 110 -8.97 12.16 15.31
CA SER A 110 -8.43 12.54 16.61
C SER A 110 -9.49 12.53 17.71
N CYS A 111 -9.06 12.25 18.93
CA CYS A 111 -9.82 12.37 20.16
C CYS A 111 -8.96 12.97 21.28
N LEU A 112 -9.62 13.46 22.33
CA LEU A 112 -8.96 14.00 23.51
C LEU A 112 -9.00 12.97 24.63
N VAL A 113 -7.85 12.73 25.24
CA VAL A 113 -7.73 11.86 26.42
C VAL A 113 -7.33 12.73 27.59
N GLY A 114 -8.19 12.69 28.62
CA GLY A 114 -7.99 13.41 29.88
C GLY A 114 -7.91 12.45 31.06
N CYS A 115 -8.03 13.01 32.27
CA CYS A 115 -8.13 12.24 33.50
C CYS A 115 -9.56 11.76 33.74
N ALA A 116 -9.70 10.54 34.25
CA ALA A 116 -10.98 10.03 34.74
C ALA A 116 -11.42 10.77 36.03
N ASP A 117 -12.70 10.64 36.39
CA ASP A 117 -13.24 11.25 37.60
C ASP A 117 -12.42 10.84 38.84
N GLY A 118 -12.09 11.82 39.69
CA GLY A 118 -11.25 11.61 40.88
C GLY A 118 -9.74 11.64 40.63
N TRP A 119 -9.29 11.77 39.38
CA TRP A 119 -7.89 11.95 39.02
C TRP A 119 -7.61 13.39 38.62
N SER A 120 -6.44 13.93 38.99
CA SER A 120 -6.03 15.28 38.61
C SER A 120 -5.03 15.26 37.47
N LEU A 121 -5.26 16.10 36.46
CA LEU A 121 -4.33 16.27 35.35
C LEU A 121 -3.15 17.12 35.82
N GLN A 122 -1.95 16.56 35.75
CA GLN A 122 -0.71 17.31 35.87
C GLN A 122 -0.22 17.64 34.46
N GLY A 123 -0.30 18.91 34.06
CA GLY A 123 0.06 19.37 32.71
C GLY A 123 -1.14 19.61 31.79
N LEU A 124 -1.01 19.23 30.51
CA LEU A 124 -2.02 19.47 29.47
C LEU A 124 -2.65 18.17 28.98
N ALA A 125 -3.94 18.23 28.63
CA ALA A 125 -4.63 17.11 28.01
C ALA A 125 -4.03 16.88 26.61
N GLN A 126 -3.97 15.61 26.20
CA GLN A 126 -3.35 15.23 24.95
C GLN A 126 -4.40 14.85 23.91
N VAL A 127 -4.16 15.29 22.68
CA VAL A 127 -4.90 14.84 21.51
C VAL A 127 -4.21 13.58 21.01
N PHE A 128 -4.99 12.50 20.90
CA PHE A 128 -4.57 11.23 20.32
C PHE A 128 -5.19 11.08 18.95
N GLU A 129 -4.43 10.56 18.00
CA GLU A 129 -4.92 10.15 16.70
C GLU A 129 -5.11 8.64 16.71
N CYS A 130 -6.24 8.17 16.20
CA CYS A 130 -6.46 6.75 16.00
C CYS A 130 -5.68 6.28 14.78
N GLN A 131 -4.88 5.24 14.98
CA GLN A 131 -4.04 4.61 13.96
C GLN A 131 -4.66 3.27 13.58
#